data_AF-A0ABD1FBS4-F1
#
_entry.id   AF-A0ABD1FBS4-F1
#
_cell.length_a   1.000
_cell.length_b   1.000
_cell.length_c   1.000
_cell.angle_alpha   90.00
_cell.angle_beta   90.00
_cell.angle_gamma   90.00
#
_symmetry.space_group_name_H-M   'P 1'
#
loop_
_entity.id
_entity.type
_entity.pdbx_description
1 polymer ?
#
loop_
_entity_poly.entity_id
_entity_poly.type
_entity_poly.pdbx_seq_one_letter_code
_entity_poly.pdbx_strand_id
1 'polypeptide(L)'
;MSSTITQTKTENPHVKNKNKNLQQATQSRNENEAIENVKTLDNICTFTKCKNKTNLIAIDCKFCKGRFCTTHGLPEIHGCGEAIRREERREYMHPEPKLTQEKHDQTKTKLDMKLRHMQQQRKSKQGFQNKGNKKK
;
A
#
# COMPACT_ATOMS: atom_id res chain seq x y z
N MET A 1 -6.06 14.93 4.11
CA MET A 1 -6.51 13.91 3.13
C MET A 1 -5.58 12.72 3.32
N SER A 2 -5.93 11.83 4.25
CA SER A 2 -5.08 10.71 4.64
C SER A 2 -5.08 9.67 3.53
N SER A 3 -3.97 9.55 2.81
CA SER A 3 -3.76 8.55 1.77
C SER A 3 -3.99 7.16 2.36
N THR A 4 -5.12 6.55 1.98
CA THR A 4 -5.45 5.19 2.39
C THR A 4 -4.58 4.24 1.55
N ILE A 5 -3.37 3.97 2.04
CA ILE A 5 -2.49 2.93 1.49
C ILE A 5 -3.22 1.62 1.70
N THR A 6 -3.82 1.11 0.62
CA THR A 6 -4.43 -0.22 0.59
C THR A 6 -3.28 -1.23 0.65
N GLN A 7 -2.96 -1.69 1.86
CA GLN A 7 -2.01 -2.77 2.05
C GLN A 7 -2.62 -4.04 1.45
N THR A 8 -2.33 -4.32 0.19
CA THR A 8 -2.60 -5.63 -0.39
C THR A 8 -1.70 -6.62 0.34
N LYS A 9 -2.26 -7.34 1.32
CA LYS A 9 -1.61 -8.51 1.91
C LYS A 9 -1.46 -9.54 0.80
N THR A 10 -0.31 -9.53 0.13
CA THR A 10 0.09 -10.64 -0.72
C THR A 10 0.45 -11.79 0.21
N GLU A 11 -0.45 -12.76 0.33
CA GLU A 11 -0.18 -14.03 0.99
C GLU A 11 0.86 -14.79 0.15
N ASN A 12 2.13 -14.47 0.35
CA ASN A 12 3.22 -15.06 -0.41
C ASN A 12 3.62 -16.41 0.18
N PRO A 13 3.71 -17.48 -0.63
CA PRO A 13 4.00 -18.83 -0.15
C PRO A 13 5.42 -18.97 0.42
N HIS A 14 6.29 -17.98 0.19
CA HIS A 14 7.72 -18.09 0.54
C HIS A 14 8.12 -17.38 1.84
N VAL A 15 7.20 -16.64 2.45
CA VAL A 15 7.40 -15.96 3.73
C VAL A 15 6.76 -16.78 4.85
N LYS A 16 7.51 -17.02 5.95
CA LYS A 16 6.97 -17.73 7.12
C LYS A 16 5.80 -16.94 7.71
N ASN A 17 4.65 -17.59 7.92
CA ASN A 17 3.55 -16.99 8.66
C ASN A 17 3.89 -16.98 10.17
N LYS A 18 4.44 -15.86 10.65
CA LYS A 18 4.89 -15.71 12.03
C LYS A 18 3.77 -15.70 13.07
N ASN A 19 2.50 -15.54 12.69
CA ASN A 19 1.41 -15.30 13.64
C ASN A 19 1.22 -16.44 14.64
N LYS A 20 1.33 -17.70 14.19
CA LYS A 20 1.20 -18.86 15.08
C LYS A 20 2.39 -19.01 16.03
N ASN A 21 3.59 -18.71 15.54
CA ASN A 21 4.82 -18.85 16.33
C ASN A 21 4.99 -17.68 17.33
N LEU A 22 4.52 -16.49 16.97
CA LEU A 22 4.50 -15.33 17.87
C LEU A 22 3.50 -15.52 19.02
N GLN A 23 2.30 -16.04 18.74
CA GLN A 23 1.31 -16.37 19.78
C GLN A 23 1.84 -17.40 20.79
N GLN A 24 2.60 -18.38 20.31
CA GLN A 24 3.23 -19.39 21.17
C GLN A 24 4.39 -18.80 22.00
N ALA A 25 5.19 -17.90 21.42
CA ALA A 25 6.28 -17.23 22.13
C ALA A 25 5.79 -16.28 23.24
N THR A 26 4.58 -15.73 23.12
CA THR A 26 3.97 -14.83 24.10
C THR A 26 3.19 -15.54 25.20
N GLN A 27 3.03 -16.87 25.14
CA GLN A 27 2.23 -17.63 26.11
C GLN A 27 2.96 -17.90 27.45
N SER A 28 4.24 -17.54 27.59
CA SER A 28 4.97 -17.77 28.83
C SER A 28 4.47 -16.86 29.95
N ARG A 29 4.38 -17.40 31.18
CA ARG A 29 3.93 -16.70 32.38
C ARG A 29 4.94 -15.66 32.90
N ASN A 30 6.20 -15.80 32.49
CA ASN A 30 7.29 -14.88 32.81
C ASN A 30 7.50 -13.91 31.64
N GLU A 31 7.45 -12.61 31.93
CA GLU A 31 7.58 -11.53 30.93
C GLU A 31 8.97 -11.50 30.30
N ASN A 32 10.02 -11.71 31.10
CA ASN A 32 11.41 -11.73 30.61
C ASN A 32 11.65 -12.86 29.60
N GLU A 33 11.07 -14.02 29.83
CA GLU A 33 11.20 -15.18 28.96
C GLU A 33 10.45 -14.96 27.63
N ALA A 34 9.26 -14.35 27.68
CA ALA A 34 8.52 -13.96 26.48
C ALA A 34 9.32 -12.98 25.61
N ILE A 35 9.96 -11.99 26.25
CA ILE A 35 10.77 -10.97 25.56
C ILE A 35 11.96 -11.61 24.86
N GLU A 36 12.70 -12.49 25.54
CA GLU A 36 13.83 -13.19 24.94
C GLU A 36 13.39 -14.09 23.77
N ASN A 37 12.29 -14.83 23.92
CA ASN A 37 11.76 -15.66 22.85
C ASN A 37 11.40 -14.82 21.61
N VAL A 38 10.71 -13.70 21.77
CA VAL A 38 10.37 -12.80 20.66
C VAL A 38 11.64 -12.26 19.98
N LYS A 39 12.65 -11.85 20.75
CA LYS A 39 13.94 -11.41 20.20
C LYS A 39 14.58 -12.49 19.34
N THR A 40 14.60 -13.74 19.79
CA THR A 40 15.20 -14.83 19.00
C THR A 40 14.50 -15.04 17.65
N LEU A 41 13.17 -14.89 17.60
CA LEU A 41 12.38 -15.03 16.38
C LEU A 41 12.58 -13.88 15.39
N ASP A 42 12.81 -12.68 15.90
CA ASP A 42 13.12 -11.51 15.06
C ASP A 42 14.54 -11.53 14.51
N ASN A 43 15.45 -12.21 15.20
CA ASN A 43 16.85 -12.35 14.82
C ASN A 43 17.11 -13.42 13.76
N ILE A 44 16.07 -14.05 13.22
CA ILE A 44 16.17 -15.11 12.20
C ILE A 44 15.51 -14.66 10.89
N CYS A 45 16.12 -15.05 9.77
CA CYS A 45 15.56 -14.83 8.45
C CYS A 45 14.12 -15.38 8.30
N THR A 46 13.23 -14.53 7.81
CA THR A 46 11.79 -14.83 7.66
C THR A 46 11.44 -15.71 6.46
N PHE A 47 12.44 -16.07 5.65
CA PHE A 47 12.30 -16.99 4.54
C PHE A 47 12.11 -18.45 4.99
N THR A 48 11.13 -19.16 4.42
CA THR A 48 10.71 -20.53 4.83
C THR A 48 11.87 -21.52 5.02
N LYS A 49 12.85 -21.53 4.12
CA LYS A 49 13.97 -22.49 4.14
C LYS A 49 15.25 -21.97 4.80
N CYS A 50 15.29 -20.71 5.22
CA CYS A 50 16.50 -20.10 5.77
C CYS A 50 16.45 -20.04 7.31
N LYS A 51 17.58 -20.34 7.95
CA LYS A 51 17.80 -20.22 9.41
C LYS A 51 18.97 -19.28 9.74
N ASN A 52 19.43 -18.49 8.78
CA ASN A 52 20.53 -17.55 8.99
C ASN A 52 20.12 -16.47 9.99
N LYS A 53 21.06 -16.12 10.88
CA LYS A 53 20.88 -15.05 11.86
C LYS A 53 21.01 -13.71 11.17
N THR A 54 20.06 -12.81 11.46
CA THR A 54 19.98 -11.45 10.90
C THR A 54 20.28 -10.39 11.97
N ASN A 55 21.06 -10.75 13.01
CA ASN A 55 21.41 -9.88 14.14
C ASN A 55 22.13 -8.60 13.69
N LEU A 56 23.22 -8.76 12.94
CA LEU A 56 24.12 -7.66 12.59
C LEU A 56 23.65 -6.89 11.36
N ILE A 57 23.29 -7.61 10.31
CA ILE A 57 22.87 -7.04 9.03
C ILE A 57 21.57 -7.71 8.64
N ALA A 58 20.58 -6.88 8.34
CA ALA A 58 19.31 -7.35 7.85
C ALA A 58 18.73 -6.38 6.84
N ILE A 59 18.03 -6.93 5.88
CA ILE A 59 17.32 -6.18 4.87
C ILE A 59 15.84 -6.37 5.14
N ASP A 60 15.13 -5.26 5.29
CA ASP A 60 13.70 -5.20 5.50
C ASP A 60 12.96 -4.92 4.18
N CYS A 61 11.91 -5.68 3.92
CA CYS A 61 11.08 -5.49 2.73
C CYS A 61 9.90 -4.56 3.04
N LYS A 62 9.67 -3.55 2.20
CA LYS A 62 8.57 -2.57 2.36
C LYS A 62 7.17 -3.20 2.32
N PHE A 63 7.00 -4.32 1.61
CA PHE A 63 5.70 -4.94 1.35
C PHE A 63 5.31 -5.96 2.41
N CYS A 64 6.19 -6.94 2.64
CA CYS A 64 5.93 -7.99 3.62
C CYS A 64 6.42 -7.66 5.03
N LYS A 65 7.17 -6.55 5.21
CA LYS A 65 7.79 -6.12 6.48
C LYS A 65 8.61 -7.23 7.16
N GLY A 66 9.10 -8.17 6.35
CA GLY A 66 9.93 -9.27 6.79
C GLY A 66 11.39 -8.84 6.88
N ARG A 67 12.11 -9.40 7.85
CA ARG A 67 13.56 -9.27 8.02
C ARG A 67 14.26 -10.43 7.32
N PHE A 68 15.21 -10.13 6.44
CA PHE A 68 15.91 -11.14 5.64
C PHE A 68 17.43 -11.01 5.77
N CYS A 69 18.14 -12.10 5.51
CA CYS A 69 19.59 -12.08 5.36
C CYS A 69 19.99 -11.53 3.99
N THR A 70 21.26 -11.19 3.81
CA THR A 70 21.82 -10.62 2.58
C THR A 70 21.52 -11.46 1.33
N THR A 71 21.41 -12.78 1.46
CA THR A 71 21.09 -13.69 0.36
C THR A 71 19.60 -13.73 -0.03
N HIS A 72 18.69 -13.41 0.89
CA HIS A 72 17.24 -13.46 0.65
C HIS A 72 16.57 -12.07 0.72
N GLY A 73 17.37 -11.00 0.81
CA GLY A 73 16.87 -9.63 0.92
C GLY A 73 16.22 -9.11 -0.35
N LEU A 74 16.51 -9.71 -1.50
CA LEU A 74 15.93 -9.28 -2.76
C LEU A 74 14.43 -9.64 -2.83
N PRO A 75 13.56 -8.71 -3.22
CA PRO A 75 12.11 -8.91 -3.30
C PRO A 75 11.68 -10.01 -4.26
N GLU A 76 12.43 -10.24 -5.34
CA GLU A 76 12.18 -11.35 -6.27
C GLU A 76 12.27 -12.72 -5.59
N ILE A 77 13.19 -12.87 -4.63
CA ILE A 77 13.47 -14.15 -3.98
C ILE A 77 12.35 -14.54 -3.02
N HIS A 78 11.76 -13.58 -2.31
CA HIS A 78 10.67 -13.83 -1.37
C HIS A 78 9.27 -13.50 -1.93
N GLY A 79 9.18 -13.27 -3.24
CA GLY A 79 7.93 -13.10 -3.99
C GLY A 79 7.29 -11.70 -3.91
N CYS A 80 7.95 -10.72 -3.29
CA CYS A 80 7.45 -9.33 -3.26
C CYS A 80 7.84 -8.51 -4.50
N GLY A 81 8.57 -9.12 -5.46
CA GLY A 81 9.02 -8.48 -6.69
C GLY A 81 7.89 -7.89 -7.53
N GLU A 82 6.78 -8.60 -7.70
CA GLU A 82 5.64 -8.10 -8.48
C GLU A 82 4.98 -6.86 -7.87
N ALA A 83 4.95 -6.78 -6.53
CA ALA A 83 4.37 -5.65 -5.84
C ALA A 83 5.22 -4.39 -6.01
N ILE A 84 6.56 -4.52 -5.88
CA ILE A 84 7.51 -3.44 -6.18
C ILE A 84 7.40 -3.01 -7.62
N ARG A 85 7.43 -3.97 -8.55
CA ARG A 85 7.35 -3.68 -9.98
C ARG A 85 6.08 -2.93 -10.34
N ARG A 86 4.97 -3.20 -9.66
CA ARG A 86 3.70 -2.49 -9.86
C ARG A 86 3.77 -1.07 -9.32
N GLU A 87 4.32 -0.87 -8.11
CA GLU A 87 4.50 0.45 -7.51
C GLU A 87 5.46 1.32 -8.34
N GLU A 88 6.64 0.81 -8.66
CA GLU A 88 7.63 1.53 -9.47
C GLU A 88 7.09 1.83 -10.87
N ARG A 89 6.35 0.91 -11.49
CA ARG A 89 5.68 1.17 -12.78
C ARG A 89 4.66 2.30 -12.66
N ARG A 90 3.90 2.35 -11.57
CA ARG A 90 2.92 3.41 -11.33
C ARG A 90 3.62 4.75 -11.15
N GLU A 91 4.66 4.81 -10.34
CA GLU A 91 5.45 6.03 -10.13
C GLU A 91 6.13 6.50 -11.42
N TYR A 92 6.63 5.56 -12.23
CA TYR A 92 7.28 5.88 -13.50
C TYR A 92 6.28 6.34 -14.58
N MET A 93 5.13 5.67 -14.70
CA MET A 93 4.11 6.01 -15.71
C MET A 93 3.29 7.25 -15.32
N HIS A 94 3.16 7.50 -14.03
CA HIS A 94 2.47 8.67 -13.48
C HIS A 94 3.41 9.38 -12.52
N PRO A 95 4.44 10.07 -13.03
CA PRO A 95 5.27 10.91 -12.19
C PRO A 95 4.34 11.94 -11.56
N GLU A 96 4.16 11.86 -10.23
CA GLU A 96 3.37 12.87 -9.54
C GLU A 96 4.07 14.21 -9.80
N PRO A 97 3.43 15.16 -10.53
CA PRO A 97 4.04 16.45 -10.71
C PRO A 97 4.19 17.03 -9.30
N LYS A 98 5.42 17.38 -8.91
CA LYS A 98 5.68 18.18 -7.70
C LYS A 98 5.12 19.58 -7.95
N LEU A 99 3.80 19.66 -7.97
CA LEU A 99 3.07 20.88 -8.21
C LEU A 99 3.14 21.66 -6.90
N THR A 100 3.67 22.88 -6.95
CA THR A 100 3.67 23.75 -5.78
C THR A 100 2.25 23.86 -5.22
N GLN A 101 2.10 23.94 -3.90
CA GLN A 101 0.80 23.96 -3.23
C GLN A 101 -0.18 24.96 -3.88
N GLU A 102 0.33 26.12 -4.26
CA GLU A 102 -0.40 27.17 -4.97
C GLU A 102 -0.97 26.71 -6.32
N LYS A 103 -0.18 26.00 -7.13
CA LYS A 103 -0.62 25.49 -8.43
C LYS A 103 -1.64 24.37 -8.26
N HIS A 104 -1.52 23.55 -7.22
CA HIS A 104 -2.52 22.54 -6.88
C HIS A 104 -3.87 23.21 -6.56
N ASP A 105 -3.89 24.23 -5.72
CA ASP A 105 -5.11 24.93 -5.34
C ASP A 105 -5.77 25.65 -6.53
N GLN A 106 -4.97 26.26 -7.41
CA GLN A 106 -5.46 26.86 -8.67
C GLN A 106 -6.08 25.82 -9.62
N THR A 107 -5.50 24.62 -9.74
CA THR A 107 -6.08 23.57 -10.57
C THR A 107 -7.38 23.02 -9.97
N LYS A 108 -7.44 22.91 -8.64
CA LYS A 108 -8.64 22.46 -7.91
C LYS A 108 -9.81 23.43 -8.08
N THR A 109 -9.58 24.74 -7.98
CA THR A 109 -10.63 25.74 -8.20
C THR A 109 -11.12 25.75 -9.65
N LYS A 110 -10.21 25.65 -10.63
CA LYS A 110 -10.57 25.53 -12.06
C LYS A 110 -11.42 24.29 -12.34
N LEU A 111 -11.08 23.16 -11.71
CA LEU A 111 -11.84 21.92 -11.83
C LEU A 111 -13.26 22.09 -11.29
N ASP A 112 -13.42 22.67 -10.09
CA ASP A 112 -14.74 22.90 -9.49
C ASP A 112 -15.61 23.83 -10.34
N MET A 113 -15.02 24.90 -10.88
CA MET A 113 -15.72 25.80 -11.82
C MET A 113 -16.20 25.06 -13.08
N LYS A 114 -15.36 24.18 -13.64
CA LYS A 114 -15.73 23.38 -14.83
C LYS A 114 -16.83 22.36 -14.51
N LEU A 115 -16.79 21.72 -13.34
CA LEU A 115 -17.83 20.80 -12.88
C LEU A 115 -19.17 21.53 -12.72
N ARG A 116 -19.17 22.72 -12.10
CA ARG A 116 -20.38 23.55 -11.97
C ARG A 116 -20.94 23.96 -13.33
N HIS A 117 -20.07 24.37 -14.26
CA HIS A 117 -20.49 24.71 -15.62
C HIS A 117 -21.11 23.51 -16.35
N MET A 118 -20.49 22.32 -16.27
CA MET A 118 -21.06 21.11 -16.85
C MET A 118 -22.40 20.73 -16.20
N GLN A 119 -22.56 20.92 -14.88
CA GLN A 119 -23.85 20.71 -14.20
C GLN A 119 -24.93 21.67 -14.70
N GLN A 120 -24.61 22.95 -14.89
CA GLN A 120 -25.54 23.95 -15.43
C GLN A 120 -25.94 23.62 -16.89
N GLN A 121 -24.99 23.20 -17.72
CA GLN A 121 -25.26 22.74 -19.08
C GLN A 121 -26.20 21.53 -19.10
N ARG A 122 -26.01 20.56 -18.19
CA ARG A 122 -26.91 19.40 -18.06
C ARG A 122 -28.33 19.82 -17.68
N LYS A 123 -28.48 20.78 -16.75
CA LYS A 123 -29.80 21.29 -16.31
C LYS A 123 -30.52 22.09 -17.41
N SER A 124 -29.80 22.92 -18.16
CA SER A 124 -30.40 23.75 -19.23
C SER A 124 -30.94 22.92 -20.41
N LYS A 125 -30.31 21.78 -20.75
CA LYS A 125 -30.82 20.86 -21.78
C LYS A 125 -32.11 20.14 -21.38
N GLN A 126 -32.34 19.93 -20.08
CA GLN A 126 -33.51 19.21 -19.57
C GLN A 126 -34.80 20.05 -19.60
N GLY A 127 -34.69 21.39 -19.71
CA GLY A 127 -35.83 22.31 -19.72
C GLY A 127 -36.44 22.59 -21.12
N PHE A 128 -35.76 22.24 -22.21
CA PHE A 128 -36.19 22.64 -23.56
C PHE A 128 -36.98 21.57 -24.34
N GLN A 129 -37.04 20.32 -23.87
CA GLN A 129 -37.74 19.23 -24.57
C GLN A 129 -39.24 19.09 -24.21
N ASN A 130 -39.84 20.02 -23.45
CA ASN A 130 -41.20 19.87 -22.92
C ASN A 130 -42.15 21.04 -23.21
N LYS A 131 -41.97 21.74 -24.33
CA LYS A 131 -42.93 22.75 -24.84
C LYS A 131 -43.11 22.62 -26.35
N GLY A 132 -43.77 21.55 -26.78
CA GLY A 132 -44.03 21.33 -28.20
C GLY A 132 -44.98 20.18 -28.49
N ASN A 133 -46.17 20.17 -27.88
CA ASN A 133 -47.40 19.59 -28.48
C ASN A 133 -48.60 19.77 -27.54
N LYS A 134 -49.37 20.84 -27.76
CA LYS A 134 -50.80 20.86 -27.41
C LYS A 134 -51.51 21.67 -28.49
N LYS A 135 -51.71 21.06 -29.66
CA LYS A 135 -52.65 21.56 -30.67
C LYS A 135 -54.05 21.11 -30.27
N LYS A 136 -54.94 22.11 -30.18
CA LYS A 136 -56.38 22.01 -30.01
C LYS A 136 -57.02 21.59 -31.32
#